data_AF-A0A399NQ01-F1
#
_entry.id   AF-A0A399NQ01-F1
#
_cell.length_a   1.000
_cell.length_b   1.000
_cell.length_c   1.000
_cell.angle_alpha   90.00
_cell.angle_beta   90.00
_cell.angle_gamma   90.00
#
_symmetry.space_group_name_H-M   'P 1'
#
loop_
_entity.id
_entity.type
_entity.pdbx_description
1 polymer ?
#
loop_
_entity_poly.entity_id
_entity_poly.type
_entity_poly.pdbx_seq_one_letter_code
_entity_poly.pdbx_strand_id
1 'polypeptide(L)'
;ELRPAVVNLPHLVVGRALVDAVHAHGARVAAWTVDEPAQMEWLASIGVDAITTNRLATLLDVLARRAADPAAADARATAPAAERTRARAAARDL
;
A
#
# COMPACT_ATOMS: atom_id res chain seq x y z
N GLU A 1 29.99 -1.45 -1.75
CA GLU A 1 28.80 -2.34 -1.77
C GLU A 1 27.52 -1.52 -1.65
N LEU A 2 26.41 -2.01 -2.18
CA LEU A 2 25.10 -1.36 -2.09
C LEU A 2 24.44 -1.67 -0.73
N ARG A 3 23.81 -0.65 -0.13
CA ARG A 3 23.05 -0.76 1.13
C ARG A 3 21.70 -0.03 0.99
N PRO A 4 20.68 -0.66 0.39
CA PRO A 4 19.40 0.00 0.18
C PRO A 4 18.68 0.25 1.51
N ALA A 5 18.23 1.48 1.73
CA ALA A 5 17.43 1.86 2.90
C ALA A 5 15.91 1.72 2.66
N VAL A 6 15.50 1.59 1.40
CA VAL A 6 14.09 1.50 0.98
C VAL A 6 13.96 0.53 -0.20
N VAL A 7 12.92 -0.29 -0.17
CA VAL A 7 12.46 -1.14 -1.25
C VAL A 7 11.18 -0.54 -1.82
N ASN A 8 11.22 -0.06 -3.07
CA ASN A 8 10.11 0.67 -3.70
C ASN A 8 9.47 -0.14 -4.85
N LEU A 9 8.20 -0.51 -4.72
CA LEU A 9 7.54 -1.56 -5.52
C LEU A 9 6.17 -1.15 -6.06
N PRO A 10 5.68 -1.78 -7.14
CA PRO A 10 4.29 -1.61 -7.54
C PRO A 10 3.34 -2.15 -6.46
N HIS A 11 2.32 -1.39 -6.08
CA HIS A 11 1.51 -1.70 -4.89
C HIS A 11 0.80 -3.07 -4.91
N LEU A 12 0.50 -3.61 -6.09
CA LEU A 12 -0.21 -4.89 -6.26
C LEU A 12 0.63 -6.12 -5.85
N VAL A 13 1.96 -5.98 -5.77
CA VAL A 13 2.86 -7.07 -5.33
C VAL A 13 3.28 -6.93 -3.87
N VAL A 14 2.91 -5.82 -3.22
CA VAL A 14 3.19 -5.60 -1.80
C VAL A 14 2.24 -6.47 -0.99
N GLY A 15 2.79 -7.18 0.00
CA GLY A 15 2.09 -8.13 0.89
C GLY A 15 2.69 -8.09 2.29
N ARG A 16 1.91 -8.47 3.31
CA ARG A 16 2.37 -8.49 4.72
C ARG A 16 3.71 -9.21 4.89
N ALA A 17 3.85 -10.41 4.29
CA ALA A 17 5.10 -11.19 4.35
C ALA A 17 6.30 -10.48 3.70
N LEU A 18 6.07 -9.73 2.61
CA LEU A 18 7.12 -8.93 1.99
C LEU A 18 7.52 -7.76 2.89
N VAL A 19 6.53 -7.08 3.49
CA VAL A 19 6.80 -5.98 4.43
C VAL A 19 7.61 -6.48 5.62
N ASP A 20 7.21 -7.59 6.23
CA ASP A 20 7.92 -8.20 7.36
C ASP A 20 9.36 -8.57 7.00
N ALA A 21 9.58 -9.17 5.83
CA ALA A 21 10.91 -9.54 5.37
C ALA A 21 11.82 -8.31 5.17
N VAL A 22 11.29 -7.24 4.55
CA VAL A 22 12.04 -6.00 4.31
C VAL A 22 12.38 -5.31 5.64
N HIS A 23 11.41 -5.21 6.55
CA HIS A 23 11.62 -4.64 7.88
C HIS A 23 12.64 -5.44 8.71
N ALA A 24 12.62 -6.78 8.64
CA ALA A 24 13.59 -7.64 9.31
C ALA A 24 15.04 -7.41 8.83
N HIS A 25 15.21 -6.83 7.63
CA HIS A 25 16.52 -6.47 7.06
C HIS A 25 16.88 -4.99 7.30
N GLY A 26 16.10 -4.26 8.11
CA GLY A 26 16.36 -2.86 8.46
C GLY A 26 16.07 -1.86 7.35
N ALA A 27 15.37 -2.27 6.29
CA ALA A 27 14.94 -1.40 5.21
C ALA A 27 13.44 -1.06 5.35
N ARG A 28 13.01 0.01 4.67
CA ARG A 28 11.60 0.44 4.59
C ARG A 28 10.94 0.00 3.28
N VAL A 29 9.61 -0.04 3.25
CA VAL A 29 8.81 -0.34 2.06
C VAL A 29 8.09 0.90 1.56
N ALA A 30 8.24 1.19 0.27
CA ALA A 30 7.45 2.19 -0.45
C ALA A 30 6.63 1.52 -1.56
N ALA A 31 5.40 1.99 -1.79
CA ALA A 31 4.48 1.47 -2.81
C ALA A 31 4.10 2.56 -3.82
N TRP A 32 4.07 2.21 -5.12
CA TRP A 32 3.65 3.11 -6.21
C TRP A 32 2.72 2.43 -7.23
N THR A 33 1.91 3.14 -8.00
CA THR A 33 1.20 4.38 -7.63
C THR A 33 -0.18 3.97 -7.13
N VAL A 34 -0.57 4.41 -5.93
CA VAL A 34 -1.80 3.99 -5.26
C VAL A 34 -2.82 5.11 -5.30
N ASP A 35 -3.93 4.92 -6.01
CA ASP A 35 -4.97 5.95 -6.13
C ASP A 35 -6.30 5.53 -5.50
N GLU A 36 -6.46 4.26 -5.13
CA GLU A 36 -7.67 3.72 -4.50
C GLU A 36 -7.60 3.83 -2.96
N PRO A 37 -8.53 4.55 -2.30
CA PRO A 37 -8.57 4.68 -0.83
C PRO A 37 -8.51 3.34 -0.08
N ALA A 38 -9.25 2.33 -0.52
CA ALA A 38 -9.28 1.04 0.16
C ALA A 38 -7.92 0.32 0.11
N GLN A 39 -7.15 0.53 -0.97
CA GLN A 39 -5.79 0.02 -1.10
C GLN A 39 -4.80 0.83 -0.27
N MET A 40 -4.98 2.15 -0.15
CA MET A 40 -4.19 2.98 0.77
C MET A 40 -4.37 2.52 2.23
N GLU A 41 -5.62 2.30 2.65
CA GLU A 41 -5.95 1.79 3.99
C GLU A 41 -5.30 0.43 4.24
N TRP A 42 -5.34 -0.46 3.26
CA TRP A 42 -4.72 -1.79 3.35
C TRP A 42 -3.19 -1.74 3.42
N LEU A 43 -2.53 -0.95 2.57
CA LEU A 43 -1.07 -0.82 2.60
C LEU A 43 -0.60 -0.23 3.94
N ALA A 44 -1.32 0.78 4.45
CA ALA A 44 -1.05 1.35 5.75
C ALA A 44 -1.25 0.32 6.88
N SER A 45 -2.24 -0.58 6.77
CA SER A 45 -2.49 -1.60 7.80
C SER A 45 -1.44 -2.69 7.87
N ILE A 46 -0.79 -3.00 6.74
CA ILE A 46 0.28 -4.00 6.70
C ILE A 46 1.67 -3.40 6.92
N GLY A 47 1.78 -2.12 7.27
CA GLY A 47 3.04 -1.48 7.64
C GLY A 47 3.87 -0.91 6.49
N VAL A 48 3.26 -0.56 5.36
CA VAL A 48 3.97 0.19 4.30
C VAL A 48 4.37 1.57 4.82
N ASP A 49 5.64 1.94 4.62
CA ASP A 49 6.23 3.17 5.19
C ASP A 49 5.98 4.41 4.33
N ALA A 50 5.76 4.24 3.02
CA ALA A 50 5.48 5.34 2.11
C ALA A 50 4.55 4.93 0.96
N ILE A 51 3.60 5.81 0.61
CA ILE A 51 2.69 5.64 -0.52
C ILE A 51 2.94 6.76 -1.51
N THR A 52 3.22 6.39 -2.76
CA THR A 52 3.22 7.29 -3.91
C THR A 52 1.84 7.28 -4.53
N THR A 53 1.23 8.46 -4.75
CA THR A 53 -0.15 8.62 -5.20
C THR A 53 -0.29 9.82 -6.14
N ASN A 54 -1.25 9.75 -7.07
CA ASN A 54 -1.72 10.91 -7.83
C ASN A 54 -2.83 11.67 -7.08
N ARG A 55 -3.28 11.17 -5.92
CA ARG A 55 -4.43 11.66 -5.15
C ARG A 55 -4.01 12.05 -3.72
N LEU A 56 -3.09 13.01 -3.60
CA LEU A 56 -2.50 13.41 -2.32
C LEU A 56 -3.54 13.78 -1.25
N ALA A 57 -4.56 14.58 -1.60
CA ALA A 57 -5.62 14.96 -0.65
C ALA A 57 -6.37 13.74 -0.10
N THR A 58 -6.66 12.76 -0.96
CA THR A 58 -7.30 11.49 -0.59
C THR A 58 -6.42 10.67 0.36
N LEU A 59 -5.11 10.59 0.08
CA LEU A 59 -4.17 9.91 0.97
C LEU A 59 -4.12 10.57 2.37
N LEU A 60 -4.06 11.90 2.43
CA LEU A 60 -4.04 12.63 3.70
C LEU A 60 -5.31 12.36 4.53
N ASP A 61 -6.48 12.35 3.89
CA ASP A 61 -7.77 12.03 4.52
C ASP A 61 -7.81 10.56 5.02
N VAL A 62 -7.32 9.61 4.22
CA VAL A 62 -7.16 8.21 4.65
C VAL A 62 -6.27 8.09 5.89
N LEU A 63 -5.10 8.74 5.90
CA LEU A 63 -4.17 8.69 7.02
C LEU A 63 -4.75 9.35 8.28
N ALA A 64 -5.47 10.47 8.12
CA ALA A 64 -6.15 11.14 9.23
C ALA A 64 -7.26 10.27 9.84
N ARG A 65 -8.10 9.65 9.00
CA ARG A 65 -9.12 8.69 9.47
C ARG A 65 -8.52 7.50 10.19
N ARG A 66 -7.44 6.93 9.66
CA ARG A 66 -6.73 5.81 10.29
C ARG A 66 -6.15 6.21 11.64
N ALA A 67 -5.58 7.41 11.75
CA ALA A 67 -5.06 7.91 13.02
C ALA A 67 -6.17 8.08 14.08
N ALA A 68 -7.39 8.46 13.65
CA ALA A 68 -8.54 8.59 14.52
C ALA A 68 -9.16 7.24 14.94
N ASP A 69 -9.28 6.28 14.01
CA ASP A 69 -9.80 4.94 14.26
C ASP A 69 -9.13 3.91 13.33
N PRO A 70 -8.05 3.24 13.81
CA PRO A 70 -7.35 2.22 13.04
C PRO A 70 -8.24 1.02 12.69
N ALA A 71 -9.12 0.61 13.61
CA ALA A 71 -9.94 -0.59 13.43
C ALA A 71 -11.01 -0.38 12.34
N ALA A 72 -11.65 0.79 12.31
CA ALA A 72 -12.58 1.12 11.25
C ALA A 72 -11.89 1.27 9.89
N ALA A 73 -10.65 1.79 9.86
CA ALA A 73 -9.85 1.83 8.63
C ALA A 73 -9.47 0.43 8.14
N ASP A 74 -9.07 -0.46 9.04
CA ASP A 74 -8.74 -1.85 8.72
C ASP A 74 -9.97 -2.62 8.21
N ALA A 75 -11.18 -2.29 8.66
CA ALA A 75 -12.42 -2.88 8.17
C ALA A 75 -12.78 -2.45 6.74
N ARG A 76 -12.33 -1.26 6.28
CA ARG A 76 -12.53 -0.76 4.91
C ARG A 76 -11.42 -1.17 3.95
N ALA A 77 -10.27 -1.55 4.48
CA ALA A 77 -9.12 -2.04 3.73
C ALA A 77 -9.50 -3.26 2.87
N THR A 78 -9.15 -3.23 1.59
CA THR A 78 -9.34 -4.38 0.68
C THR A 78 -8.01 -5.02 0.34
N ALA A 79 -7.90 -6.35 0.45
CA ALA A 79 -6.69 -7.05 0.08
C ALA A 79 -6.38 -6.92 -1.43
N PRO A 80 -5.10 -6.89 -1.84
CA PRO A 80 -4.68 -6.73 -3.23
C PRO A 80 -5.19 -7.80 -4.18
N ALA A 81 -5.70 -8.94 -3.68
CA ALA A 81 -6.29 -9.95 -4.55
C ALA A 81 -7.52 -9.41 -5.33
N ALA A 82 -8.35 -8.59 -4.68
CA ALA A 82 -9.48 -7.94 -5.32
C ALA A 82 -9.00 -6.85 -6.30
N GLU A 83 -7.98 -6.08 -5.91
CA GLU A 83 -7.43 -5.02 -6.76
C GLU A 83 -6.65 -5.57 -7.96
N ARG A 84 -5.89 -6.66 -7.78
CA ARG A 84 -5.24 -7.40 -8.87
C ARG A 84 -6.25 -7.95 -9.86
N THR A 85 -7.42 -8.41 -9.39
CA THR A 85 -8.51 -8.85 -10.26
C THR A 85 -9.02 -7.69 -11.12
N ARG A 86 -9.25 -6.51 -10.52
CA ARG A 86 -9.63 -5.28 -11.24
C ARG A 86 -8.56 -4.82 -12.24
N ALA A 87 -7.30 -4.76 -11.80
CA ALA A 87 -6.18 -4.32 -12.64
C ALA A 87 -5.95 -5.28 -13.83
N ARG A 88 -6.06 -6.59 -13.62
CA ARG A 88 -6.00 -7.59 -14.71
C ARG A 88 -7.16 -7.47 -15.69
N ALA A 89 -8.34 -7.05 -15.24
CA ALA A 89 -9.47 -6.80 -16.14
C ALA A 89 -9.19 -5.58 -17.03
N ALA A 90 -8.83 -4.44 -16.43
CA ALA A 90 -8.50 -3.22 -17.17
C ALA A 90 -7.33 -3.41 -18.15
N ALA A 91 -6.31 -4.20 -17.80
CA ALA A 91 -5.18 -4.48 -18.69
C ALA A 91 -5.52 -5.38 -19.89
N ARG A 92 -6.65 -6.11 -19.87
CA ARG A 92 -7.12 -6.88 -21.04
C ARG A 92 -7.89 -6.01 -22.04
N ASP A 93 -8.30 -4.83 -21.62
CA ASP A 93 -9.07 -3.88 -22.43
C ASP A 93 -8.17 -2.81 -23.09
N LEU A 94 -6.84 -2.93 -22.95
CA LEU A 94 -5.79 -2.12 -23.57
C LEU A 94 -5.09 -2.91 -24.69
#